data_AF-A0A2P9A799-F1
#
_entry.id   AF-A0A2P9A799-F1
#
_cell.length_a   1.000
_cell.length_b   1.000
_cell.length_c   1.000
_cell.angle_alpha   90.00
_cell.angle_beta   90.00
_cell.angle_gamma   90.00
#
_symmetry.space_group_name_H-M   'P 1'
#
loop_
_entity.id
_entity.type
_entity.pdbx_description
1 polymer ?
#
loop_
_entity_poly.entity_id
_entity_poly.type
_entity_poly.pdbx_seq_one_letter_code
_entity_poly.pdbx_strand_id
1 'polypeptide(L)'
;MSNYQNIFTQVQVRGPFEEGLPLRRDYSSQPSGPFFSWLLGKIGNAQVGPLHLGFTGVASLFCGFIAIEIIGLNMWASVGWDPIEFVRQLPWLALEPPPPEQGLNIVPPLAQGGWWLMAGFFLTAALILWWIRTYNRAKALGLGTHVAWAFASAIWLYLVLGFIRPILMGSWSEAVPFGIFPHLDWTGSFSITYGNLFYNPFHALSIVFLYGSALLFAMHGATVLAISRYGGEREIEQ
;
A
#
# COMPACT_ATOMS: atom_id res chain seq x y z
N MET A 1 -1.01 -39.29 -18.04
CA MET A 1 -0.97 -39.08 -16.57
C MET A 1 -0.62 -37.63 -16.32
N SER A 2 -1.34 -36.93 -15.43
CA SER A 2 -1.02 -35.55 -15.06
C SER A 2 0.16 -35.52 -14.08
N ASN A 3 1.21 -34.78 -14.39
CA ASN A 3 2.36 -34.59 -13.50
C ASN A 3 2.04 -33.57 -12.39
N TYR A 4 2.77 -33.62 -11.27
CA TYR A 4 2.67 -32.61 -10.21
C TYR A 4 3.15 -31.24 -10.71
N GLN A 5 2.35 -30.19 -10.47
CA GLN A 5 2.57 -28.84 -11.02
C GLN A 5 3.25 -27.88 -10.04
N ASN A 6 3.56 -28.33 -8.83
CA ASN A 6 4.19 -27.50 -7.80
C ASN A 6 3.45 -26.21 -7.42
N ILE A 7 2.11 -26.21 -7.53
CA ILE A 7 1.26 -25.08 -7.12
C ILE A 7 0.91 -25.13 -5.63
N PHE A 8 0.68 -26.34 -5.09
CA PHE A 8 0.32 -26.54 -3.69
C PHE A 8 1.20 -27.60 -3.05
N THR A 9 1.77 -27.26 -1.89
CA THR A 9 2.63 -28.17 -1.12
C THR A 9 1.84 -29.42 -0.71
N GLN A 10 2.24 -30.58 -1.27
CA GLN A 10 1.59 -31.87 -1.00
C GLN A 10 1.77 -32.29 0.47
N VAL A 11 3.02 -32.25 0.95
CA VAL A 11 3.41 -32.61 2.32
C VAL A 11 4.15 -31.43 2.93
N GLN A 12 3.60 -30.88 4.02
CA GLN A 12 4.23 -29.79 4.75
C GLN A 12 5.11 -30.35 5.88
N VAL A 13 6.28 -29.76 6.05
CA VAL A 13 7.18 -30.04 7.17
C VAL A 13 7.25 -28.84 8.11
N ARG A 14 7.68 -29.08 9.35
CA ARG A 14 7.85 -28.04 10.38
C ARG A 14 9.15 -28.28 11.13
N GLY A 15 9.91 -27.22 11.32
CA GLY A 15 11.04 -27.16 12.26
C GLY A 15 10.71 -26.26 13.46
N PRO A 16 11.72 -25.96 14.30
CA PRO A 16 11.66 -24.88 15.26
C PRO A 16 11.38 -23.53 14.58
N PHE A 17 10.96 -22.53 15.36
CA PHE A 17 10.76 -21.18 14.83
C PHE A 17 12.09 -20.56 14.36
N GLU A 18 12.06 -19.92 13.21
CA GLU A 18 13.17 -19.13 12.67
C GLU A 18 13.10 -17.70 13.21
N GLU A 19 14.08 -17.32 14.04
CA GLU A 19 14.16 -15.96 14.64
C GLU A 19 14.74 -14.90 13.69
N GLY A 20 15.23 -15.33 12.52
CA GLY A 20 15.90 -14.49 11.54
C GLY A 20 17.39 -14.26 11.82
N LEU A 21 18.05 -13.50 10.93
CA LEU A 21 19.48 -13.19 11.07
C LEU A 21 19.72 -12.17 12.19
N PRO A 22 20.81 -12.32 12.97
CA PRO A 22 21.15 -11.36 14.01
C PRO A 22 21.44 -9.99 13.39
N LEU A 23 20.81 -8.95 13.93
CA LEU A 23 21.00 -7.58 13.46
C LEU A 23 22.29 -6.99 14.05
N ARG A 24 23.07 -6.27 13.25
CA ARG A 24 24.32 -5.60 13.67
C ARG A 24 24.15 -4.56 14.78
N ARG A 25 22.93 -4.06 14.99
CA ARG A 25 22.58 -3.09 16.02
C ARG A 25 21.34 -3.59 16.74
N ASP A 26 21.29 -3.30 18.04
CA ASP A 26 20.22 -3.68 18.94
C ASP A 26 18.93 -2.91 18.60
N TYR A 27 18.24 -3.36 17.57
CA TYR A 27 16.93 -2.86 17.15
C TYR A 27 15.82 -3.78 17.70
N SER A 28 16.01 -4.34 18.89
CA SER A 28 15.17 -5.40 19.45
C SER A 28 13.87 -4.84 20.05
N SER A 29 12.87 -4.66 19.19
CA SER A 29 11.47 -4.76 19.60
C SER A 29 10.75 -5.68 18.63
N GLN A 30 10.68 -6.97 18.98
CA GLN A 30 9.81 -7.94 18.33
C GLN A 30 8.54 -8.08 19.19
N PRO A 31 7.45 -7.38 18.86
CA PRO A 31 6.29 -7.30 19.76
C PRO A 31 5.41 -8.57 19.74
N SER A 32 5.60 -9.48 18.79
CA SER A 32 4.76 -10.69 18.64
C SER A 32 5.62 -11.94 18.45
N GLY A 33 5.34 -12.99 19.22
CA GLY A 33 5.94 -14.31 19.03
C GLY A 33 5.47 -14.98 17.74
N PRO A 34 6.30 -15.83 17.10
CA PRO A 34 5.95 -16.51 15.86
C PRO A 34 4.89 -17.61 16.06
N PHE A 35 4.12 -17.90 15.01
CA PHE A 35 3.22 -19.06 14.96
C PHE A 35 3.18 -19.69 13.57
N PHE A 36 2.64 -20.90 13.46
CA PHE A 36 2.46 -21.59 12.17
C PHE A 36 1.02 -21.59 11.69
N SER A 37 0.80 -21.20 10.44
CA SER A 37 -0.48 -21.34 9.72
C SER A 37 -0.40 -22.49 8.72
N TRP A 38 -1.25 -23.50 8.90
CA TRP A 38 -1.36 -24.62 7.95
C TRP A 38 -1.83 -24.17 6.56
N LEU A 39 -2.76 -23.21 6.51
CA LEU A 39 -3.29 -22.65 5.28
C LEU A 39 -2.20 -21.92 4.48
N LEU A 40 -1.39 -21.06 5.13
CA LEU A 40 -0.27 -20.39 4.44
C LEU A 40 0.78 -21.40 3.97
N GLY A 41 1.05 -22.44 4.76
CA GLY A 41 1.95 -23.52 4.39
C GLY A 41 1.53 -24.32 3.14
N LYS A 42 0.28 -24.20 2.67
CA LYS A 42 -0.15 -24.83 1.42
C LYS A 42 0.37 -24.10 0.18
N ILE A 43 0.67 -22.82 0.29
CA ILE A 43 1.07 -21.95 -0.83
C ILE A 43 2.45 -21.30 -0.63
N GLY A 44 3.11 -21.50 0.52
CA GLY A 44 4.41 -20.90 0.82
C GLY A 44 4.92 -21.29 2.21
N ASN A 45 5.63 -20.35 2.87
CA ASN A 45 6.08 -20.53 4.25
C ASN A 45 4.89 -20.47 5.22
N ALA A 46 4.87 -21.37 6.21
CA ALA A 46 3.82 -21.44 7.22
C ALA A 46 4.06 -20.51 8.42
N GLN A 47 5.31 -20.10 8.68
CA GLN A 47 5.63 -19.25 9.82
C GLN A 47 5.13 -17.82 9.58
N VAL A 48 4.44 -17.27 10.56
CA VAL A 48 4.06 -15.85 10.62
C VAL A 48 4.81 -15.20 11.77
N GLY A 49 5.56 -14.14 11.47
CA GLY A 49 6.46 -13.49 12.42
C GLY A 49 7.81 -14.21 12.59
N PRO A 50 8.69 -13.70 13.48
CA PRO A 50 8.51 -12.48 14.27
C PRO A 50 8.59 -11.21 13.39
N LEU A 51 7.93 -10.14 13.83
CA LEU A 51 7.96 -8.84 13.16
C LEU A 51 8.92 -7.90 13.90
N HIS A 52 9.78 -7.21 13.17
CA HIS A 52 10.58 -6.15 13.77
C HIS A 52 9.77 -4.85 13.85
N LEU A 53 9.67 -4.18 15.00
CA LEU A 53 8.84 -2.98 15.16
C LEU A 53 9.51 -1.86 15.98
N GLY A 54 10.52 -1.22 15.40
CA GLY A 54 11.15 -0.03 16.00
C GLY A 54 10.30 1.25 15.88
N PHE A 55 10.83 2.37 16.38
CA PHE A 55 10.15 3.67 16.42
C PHE A 55 9.47 4.07 15.10
N THR A 56 10.17 3.96 13.96
CA THR A 56 9.60 4.34 12.65
C THR A 56 8.41 3.46 12.25
N GLY A 57 8.39 2.20 12.66
CA GLY A 57 7.27 1.30 12.45
C GLY A 57 6.07 1.67 13.33
N VAL A 58 6.30 1.89 14.63
CA VAL A 58 5.25 2.34 15.57
C VAL A 58 4.63 3.65 15.10
N ALA A 59 5.47 4.64 14.81
CA ALA A 59 5.02 5.96 14.37
C ALA A 59 4.24 5.88 13.05
N SER A 60 4.70 5.07 12.09
CA SER A 60 3.98 4.85 10.83
C SER A 60 2.59 4.24 11.06
N LEU A 61 2.50 3.18 11.87
CA LEU A 61 1.23 2.55 12.20
C LEU A 61 0.28 3.49 12.96
N PHE A 62 0.81 4.29 13.89
CA PHE A 62 0.03 5.26 14.63
C PHE A 62 -0.53 6.36 13.72
N CYS A 63 0.30 6.93 12.84
CA CYS A 63 -0.16 7.90 11.84
C CYS A 63 -1.20 7.28 10.88
N GLY A 64 -0.96 6.05 10.41
CA GLY A 64 -1.91 5.34 9.53
C GLY A 64 -3.24 5.06 10.22
N PHE A 65 -3.20 4.66 11.49
CA PHE A 65 -4.39 4.46 12.32
C PHE A 65 -5.19 5.75 12.46
N ILE A 66 -4.55 6.88 12.79
CA ILE A 66 -5.23 8.19 12.86
C ILE A 66 -5.89 8.55 11.53
N ALA A 67 -5.19 8.36 10.40
CA ALA A 67 -5.76 8.66 9.08
C ALA A 67 -7.00 7.82 8.77
N ILE A 68 -6.95 6.51 9.05
CA ILE A 68 -8.07 5.59 8.86
C ILE A 68 -9.25 5.95 9.76
N GLU A 69 -9.02 6.26 11.03
CA GLU A 69 -10.06 6.67 11.97
C GLU A 69 -10.72 7.98 11.55
N ILE A 70 -9.94 8.98 11.10
CA ILE A 70 -10.51 10.23 10.59
C ILE A 70 -11.44 9.95 9.40
N ILE A 71 -11.01 9.12 8.45
CA ILE A 71 -11.83 8.75 7.29
C ILE A 71 -13.09 8.01 7.74
N GLY A 72 -12.94 6.95 8.53
CA GLY A 72 -14.04 6.09 8.98
C GLY A 72 -15.08 6.82 9.84
N LEU A 73 -14.63 7.66 10.79
CA LEU A 73 -15.52 8.45 11.64
C LEU A 73 -16.28 9.52 10.84
N ASN A 74 -15.66 10.14 9.84
CA ASN A 74 -16.37 11.09 8.96
C ASN A 74 -17.40 10.39 8.07
N MET A 75 -17.07 9.21 7.54
CA MET A 75 -18.02 8.38 6.80
C MET A 75 -19.19 7.93 7.69
N TRP A 76 -18.93 7.57 8.96
CA TRP A 76 -20.00 7.18 9.88
C TRP A 76 -20.87 8.38 10.31
N ALA A 77 -20.26 9.55 10.48
CA ALA A 77 -20.98 10.79 10.77
C ALA A 77 -21.90 11.23 9.62
N SER A 78 -21.52 11.00 8.35
CA SER A 78 -22.34 11.40 7.19
C SER A 78 -23.65 10.61 7.07
N VAL A 79 -23.74 9.43 7.70
CA VAL A 79 -24.98 8.63 7.84
C VAL A 79 -25.60 8.74 9.23
N GLY A 80 -25.27 9.78 10.00
CA GLY A 80 -25.89 10.06 11.28
C GLY A 80 -25.57 9.05 12.39
N TRP A 81 -24.39 8.42 12.33
CA TRP A 81 -23.94 7.40 13.29
C TRP A 81 -24.78 6.10 13.29
N ASP A 82 -25.57 5.84 12.25
CA ASP A 82 -26.32 4.60 12.10
C ASP A 82 -25.39 3.47 11.57
N PRO A 83 -25.14 2.39 12.34
CA PRO A 83 -24.29 1.29 11.91
C PRO A 83 -24.81 0.52 10.70
N ILE A 84 -26.15 0.42 10.54
CA ILE A 84 -26.78 -0.29 9.42
C ILE A 84 -26.55 0.50 8.14
N GLU A 85 -26.81 1.80 8.19
CA GLU A 85 -26.59 2.70 7.06
C GLU A 85 -25.12 2.82 6.70
N PHE A 86 -24.22 2.83 7.69
CA PHE A 86 -22.79 2.83 7.46
C PHE A 86 -22.34 1.61 6.63
N VAL A 87 -22.76 0.40 7.02
CA VAL A 87 -22.42 -0.82 6.27
C VAL A 87 -23.12 -0.85 4.90
N ARG A 88 -24.41 -0.47 4.84
CA ARG A 88 -25.20 -0.47 3.59
C ARG A 88 -24.61 0.48 2.55
N GLN A 89 -24.16 1.66 2.98
CA GLN A 89 -23.68 2.71 2.10
C GLN A 89 -22.15 2.77 1.99
N LEU A 90 -21.39 1.93 2.69
CA LEU A 90 -19.93 1.99 2.77
C LEU A 90 -19.22 2.23 1.41
N PRO A 91 -19.61 1.59 0.29
CA PRO A 91 -18.99 1.87 -1.01
C PRO A 91 -19.17 3.31 -1.52
N TRP A 92 -20.24 4.00 -1.13
CA TRP A 92 -20.59 5.36 -1.58
C TRP A 92 -20.12 6.45 -0.61
N LEU A 93 -19.76 6.11 0.62
CA LEU A 93 -19.32 7.10 1.61
C LEU A 93 -17.98 7.70 1.22
N ALA A 94 -17.78 8.97 1.59
CA ALA A 94 -16.60 9.74 1.24
C ALA A 94 -16.18 10.67 2.40
N LEU A 95 -14.88 10.92 2.46
CA LEU A 95 -14.32 12.14 3.04
C LEU A 95 -13.79 12.99 1.87
N GLU A 96 -14.48 14.09 1.58
CA GLU A 96 -14.21 14.99 0.45
C GLU A 96 -13.12 16.03 0.77
N PRO A 97 -12.33 16.46 -0.23
CA PRO A 97 -11.37 17.54 -0.06
C PRO A 97 -12.06 18.89 0.24
N PRO A 98 -11.29 19.89 0.72
CA PRO A 98 -11.78 21.26 0.85
C PRO A 98 -12.40 21.79 -0.45
N PRO A 99 -13.49 22.57 -0.38
CA PRO A 99 -14.14 23.10 -1.57
C PRO A 99 -13.27 24.18 -2.24
N PRO A 100 -13.46 24.46 -3.55
CA PRO A 100 -12.57 25.32 -4.32
C PRO A 100 -12.39 26.74 -3.76
N GLU A 101 -13.40 27.29 -3.09
CA GLU A 101 -13.36 28.63 -2.51
C GLU A 101 -12.31 28.77 -1.40
N GLN A 102 -11.86 27.66 -0.84
CA GLN A 102 -10.82 27.64 0.19
C GLN A 102 -9.41 27.57 -0.39
N GLY A 103 -9.24 27.35 -1.71
CA GLY A 103 -7.96 27.29 -2.38
C GLY A 103 -6.97 26.35 -1.66
N LEU A 104 -5.81 26.89 -1.28
CA LEU A 104 -4.77 26.17 -0.52
C LEU A 104 -4.78 26.47 0.99
N ASN A 105 -5.92 26.86 1.56
CA ASN A 105 -6.02 27.05 3.01
C ASN A 105 -5.61 25.76 3.74
N ILE A 106 -4.63 25.87 4.63
CA ILE A 106 -4.08 24.75 5.40
C ILE A 106 -4.86 24.47 6.69
N VAL A 107 -5.71 25.41 7.14
CA VAL A 107 -6.58 25.24 8.31
C VAL A 107 -8.02 25.62 7.96
N PRO A 108 -8.68 24.93 7.01
CA PRO A 108 -10.08 25.15 6.75
C PRO A 108 -10.94 24.63 7.91
N PRO A 109 -12.19 25.12 8.04
CA PRO A 109 -13.15 24.57 9.00
C PRO A 109 -13.24 23.05 8.87
N LEU A 110 -13.32 22.34 10.00
CA LEU A 110 -13.34 20.87 10.04
C LEU A 110 -14.45 20.28 9.16
N ALA A 111 -15.65 20.87 9.20
CA ALA A 111 -16.80 20.46 8.39
C ALA A 111 -16.68 20.79 6.89
N GLN A 112 -15.65 21.54 6.48
CA GLN A 112 -15.43 21.98 5.10
C GLN A 112 -14.06 21.49 4.59
N GLY A 113 -13.72 20.23 4.83
CA GLY A 113 -12.49 19.61 4.33
C GLY A 113 -11.28 19.65 5.26
N GLY A 114 -11.40 20.24 6.47
CA GLY A 114 -10.32 20.20 7.47
C GLY A 114 -9.95 18.76 7.90
N TRP A 115 -10.95 17.87 8.00
CA TRP A 115 -10.70 16.45 8.25
C TRP A 115 -9.92 15.77 7.13
N TRP A 116 -10.19 16.14 5.87
CA TRP A 116 -9.48 15.59 4.72
C TRP A 116 -8.00 15.96 4.73
N LEU A 117 -7.66 17.22 5.05
CA LEU A 117 -6.26 17.66 5.15
C LEU A 117 -5.51 16.93 6.28
N MET A 118 -6.15 16.73 7.44
CA MET A 118 -5.55 15.97 8.53
C MET A 118 -5.35 14.51 8.14
N ALA A 119 -6.35 13.87 7.54
CA ALA A 119 -6.24 12.49 7.04
C ALA A 119 -5.09 12.38 6.01
N GLY A 120 -5.02 13.30 5.05
CA GLY A 120 -3.96 13.37 4.04
C GLY A 120 -2.57 13.56 4.65
N PHE A 121 -2.43 14.43 5.66
CA PHE A 121 -1.19 14.65 6.39
C PHE A 121 -0.73 13.38 7.13
N PHE A 122 -1.61 12.78 7.94
CA PHE A 122 -1.28 11.58 8.70
C PHE A 122 -1.00 10.38 7.80
N LEU A 123 -1.75 10.22 6.69
CA LEU A 123 -1.50 9.18 5.71
C LEU A 123 -0.15 9.37 5.01
N THR A 124 0.16 10.59 4.57
CA THR A 124 1.45 10.91 3.94
C THR A 124 2.61 10.65 4.90
N ALA A 125 2.49 11.06 6.17
CA ALA A 125 3.47 10.79 7.20
C ALA A 125 3.65 9.28 7.43
N ALA A 126 2.55 8.52 7.47
CA ALA A 126 2.58 7.06 7.62
C ALA A 126 3.38 6.40 6.49
N LEU A 127 3.15 6.81 5.24
CA LEU A 127 3.84 6.29 4.06
C LEU A 127 5.34 6.61 4.07
N ILE A 128 5.71 7.86 4.39
CA ILE A 128 7.13 8.27 4.47
C ILE A 128 7.84 7.53 5.61
N LEU A 129 7.22 7.40 6.78
CA LEU A 129 7.78 6.64 7.90
C LEU A 129 7.93 5.15 7.56
N TRP A 130 6.98 4.58 6.81
CA TRP A 130 7.09 3.21 6.31
C TRP A 130 8.22 3.07 5.29
N TRP A 131 8.42 4.05 4.42
CA TRP A 131 9.54 4.09 3.49
C TRP A 131 10.88 4.10 4.25
N ILE A 132 11.04 4.97 5.25
CA ILE A 132 12.22 5.01 6.12
C ILE A 132 12.43 3.66 6.80
N ARG A 133 11.35 3.01 7.26
CA ARG A 133 11.40 1.65 7.82
C ARG A 133 11.95 0.65 6.79
N THR A 134 11.43 0.60 5.56
CA THR A 134 11.91 -0.32 4.52
C THR A 134 13.41 -0.13 4.23
N TYR A 135 13.85 1.13 4.11
CA TYR A 135 15.26 1.48 3.92
C TYR A 135 16.14 1.00 5.07
N ASN A 136 15.74 1.31 6.32
CA ASN A 136 16.50 0.95 7.51
C ASN A 136 16.58 -0.57 7.73
N ARG A 137 15.56 -1.34 7.33
CA ARG A 137 15.59 -2.81 7.41
C ARG A 137 16.59 -3.41 6.44
N ALA A 138 16.62 -2.96 5.20
CA ALA A 138 17.62 -3.38 4.23
C ALA A 138 19.04 -3.06 4.73
N LYS A 139 19.27 -1.84 5.23
CA LYS A 139 20.58 -1.44 5.77
C LYS A 139 21.02 -2.24 6.99
N ALA A 140 20.09 -2.57 7.90
CA ALA A 140 20.41 -3.35 9.09
C ALA A 140 20.86 -4.79 8.76
N LEU A 141 20.37 -5.35 7.65
CA LEU A 141 20.74 -6.67 7.12
C LEU A 141 21.93 -6.61 6.15
N GLY A 142 22.48 -5.43 5.85
CA GLY A 142 23.56 -5.27 4.88
C GLY A 142 23.15 -5.46 3.42
N LEU A 143 21.85 -5.40 3.12
CA LEU A 143 21.28 -5.57 1.78
C LEU A 143 21.30 -4.25 0.98
N GLY A 144 21.13 -4.37 -0.35
CA GLY A 144 20.85 -3.23 -1.22
C GLY A 144 19.44 -2.65 -0.98
N THR A 145 19.24 -1.37 -1.28
CA THR A 145 18.01 -0.62 -0.95
C THR A 145 16.97 -0.58 -2.08
N HIS A 146 17.03 -1.54 -3.01
CA HIS A 146 16.16 -1.61 -4.20
C HIS A 146 14.67 -1.52 -3.88
N VAL A 147 14.20 -2.25 -2.85
CA VAL A 147 12.79 -2.24 -2.43
C VAL A 147 12.33 -0.86 -1.96
N ALA A 148 13.19 -0.13 -1.24
CA ALA A 148 12.86 1.22 -0.78
C ALA A 148 12.72 2.18 -1.98
N TRP A 149 13.58 2.08 -2.99
CA TRP A 149 13.48 2.91 -4.20
C TRP A 149 12.30 2.57 -5.08
N ALA A 150 11.96 1.28 -5.22
CA ALA A 150 10.73 0.86 -5.87
C ALA A 150 9.49 1.44 -5.15
N PHE A 151 9.48 1.40 -3.81
CA PHE A 151 8.39 1.98 -3.02
C PHE A 151 8.33 3.51 -3.14
N ALA A 152 9.47 4.20 -3.24
CA ALA A 152 9.51 5.66 -3.48
C ALA A 152 8.81 6.06 -4.78
N SER A 153 8.91 5.23 -5.83
CA SER A 153 8.19 5.45 -7.10
C SER A 153 6.66 5.39 -6.93
N ALA A 154 6.15 4.49 -6.08
CA ALA A 154 4.72 4.44 -5.76
C ALA A 154 4.28 5.65 -4.92
N ILE A 155 5.09 6.06 -3.95
CA ILE A 155 4.86 7.28 -3.16
C ILE A 155 4.84 8.53 -4.05
N TRP A 156 5.68 8.56 -5.10
CA TRP A 156 5.67 9.65 -6.08
C TRP A 156 4.29 9.84 -6.73
N LEU A 157 3.67 8.77 -7.27
CA LEU A 157 2.34 8.88 -7.86
C LEU A 157 1.29 9.35 -6.84
N TYR A 158 1.33 8.80 -5.63
CA TYR A 158 0.46 9.22 -4.52
C TYR A 158 0.59 10.73 -4.22
N LEU A 159 1.83 11.23 -4.09
CA LEU A 159 2.10 12.65 -3.84
C LEU A 159 1.68 13.52 -5.01
N VAL A 160 1.86 13.07 -6.26
CA VAL A 160 1.38 13.82 -7.43
C VAL A 160 -0.11 14.04 -7.37
N LEU A 161 -0.89 12.98 -7.10
CA LEU A 161 -2.36 13.03 -7.10
C LEU A 161 -2.93 13.86 -5.94
N GLY A 162 -2.40 13.67 -4.72
CA GLY A 162 -2.98 14.24 -3.50
C GLY A 162 -2.31 15.51 -2.97
N PHE A 163 -1.13 15.89 -3.48
CA PHE A 163 -0.35 16.98 -2.90
C PHE A 163 0.26 17.92 -3.95
N ILE A 164 1.14 17.41 -4.82
CA ILE A 164 1.91 18.22 -5.78
C ILE A 164 0.99 18.86 -6.82
N ARG A 165 0.14 18.08 -7.51
CA ARG A 165 -0.78 18.64 -8.50
C ARG A 165 -1.79 19.61 -7.86
N PRO A 166 -2.47 19.29 -6.75
CA PRO A 166 -3.36 20.25 -6.08
C PRO A 166 -2.68 21.59 -5.76
N ILE A 167 -1.44 21.57 -5.26
CA ILE A 167 -0.66 22.79 -5.02
C ILE A 167 -0.41 23.57 -6.32
N LEU A 168 0.02 22.89 -7.38
CA LEU A 168 0.28 23.52 -8.69
C LEU A 168 -1.00 24.07 -9.35
N MET A 169 -2.15 23.46 -9.08
CA MET A 169 -3.47 23.93 -9.53
C MET A 169 -4.05 25.03 -8.63
N GLY A 170 -3.45 25.29 -7.46
CA GLY A 170 -3.88 26.34 -6.54
C GLY A 170 -5.10 25.99 -5.68
N SER A 171 -5.50 24.72 -5.60
CA SER A 171 -6.66 24.30 -4.80
C SER A 171 -6.56 22.85 -4.31
N TRP A 172 -6.91 22.62 -3.04
CA TRP A 172 -7.05 21.26 -2.49
C TRP A 172 -8.23 20.49 -3.08
N SER A 173 -9.23 21.18 -3.65
CA SER A 173 -10.40 20.56 -4.30
C SER A 173 -10.03 19.67 -5.50
N GLU A 174 -8.83 19.86 -6.04
CA GLU A 174 -8.29 19.09 -7.16
C GLU A 174 -7.75 17.71 -6.74
N ALA A 175 -7.61 17.47 -5.44
CA ALA A 175 -7.11 16.22 -4.90
C ALA A 175 -8.17 15.11 -4.89
N VAL A 176 -7.73 13.88 -4.64
CA VAL A 176 -8.59 12.69 -4.62
C VAL A 176 -9.37 12.61 -3.29
N PRO A 177 -10.69 12.35 -3.31
CA PRO A 177 -11.46 12.09 -2.09
C PRO A 177 -11.13 10.70 -1.51
N PHE A 178 -11.29 10.54 -0.20
CA PHE A 178 -11.16 9.22 0.43
C PHE A 178 -12.53 8.52 0.43
N GLY A 179 -12.75 7.60 -0.51
CA GLY A 179 -13.99 6.80 -0.62
C GLY A 179 -13.88 5.77 -1.74
N ILE A 180 -14.66 4.68 -1.68
CA ILE A 180 -14.54 3.58 -2.67
C ILE A 180 -15.06 4.00 -4.05
N PHE A 181 -16.35 4.31 -4.21
CA PHE A 181 -16.84 4.86 -5.48
C PHE A 181 -16.42 6.32 -5.72
N PRO A 182 -16.37 7.20 -4.70
CA PRO A 182 -15.92 8.58 -4.89
C PRO A 182 -14.55 8.73 -5.56
N HIS A 183 -13.53 7.92 -5.22
CA HIS A 183 -12.23 8.02 -5.90
C HIS A 183 -12.25 7.46 -7.34
N LEU A 184 -13.16 6.54 -7.65
CA LEU A 184 -13.38 6.06 -9.02
C LEU A 184 -14.07 7.14 -9.86
N ASP A 185 -15.07 7.80 -9.30
CA ASP A 185 -15.77 8.93 -9.92
C ASP A 185 -14.80 10.09 -10.18
N TRP A 186 -13.90 10.37 -9.23
CA TRP A 186 -12.80 11.32 -9.41
C TRP A 186 -11.90 10.92 -10.58
N THR A 187 -11.53 9.63 -10.68
CA THR A 187 -10.66 9.13 -11.76
C THR A 187 -11.32 9.26 -13.12
N GLY A 188 -12.62 8.91 -13.21
CA GLY A 188 -13.42 9.07 -14.42
C GLY A 188 -13.54 10.53 -14.83
N SER A 189 -13.88 11.39 -13.86
CA SER A 189 -14.02 12.83 -14.05
C SER A 189 -12.72 13.49 -14.47
N PHE A 190 -11.59 13.08 -13.89
CA PHE A 190 -10.26 13.57 -14.25
C PHE A 190 -9.97 13.35 -15.74
N SER A 191 -10.29 12.16 -16.27
CA SER A 191 -10.11 11.87 -17.70
C SER A 191 -11.01 12.73 -18.58
N ILE A 192 -12.26 12.95 -18.18
CA ILE A 192 -13.21 13.78 -18.93
C ILE A 192 -12.74 15.24 -18.95
N THR A 193 -12.37 15.79 -17.79
CA THR A 193 -11.93 17.18 -17.63
C THR A 193 -10.69 17.50 -18.48
N TYR A 194 -9.76 16.56 -18.61
CA TYR A 194 -8.53 16.74 -19.38
C TYR A 194 -8.58 16.20 -20.81
N GLY A 195 -9.78 15.96 -21.36
CA GLY A 195 -9.93 15.65 -22.79
C GLY A 195 -9.47 14.24 -23.17
N ASN A 196 -9.79 13.25 -22.34
CA ASN A 196 -9.50 11.83 -22.49
C ASN A 196 -8.02 11.45 -22.31
N LEU A 197 -7.71 10.83 -21.17
CA LEU A 197 -6.36 10.40 -20.81
C LEU A 197 -5.75 9.33 -21.73
N PHE A 198 -6.51 8.68 -22.62
CA PHE A 198 -5.92 7.78 -23.61
C PHE A 198 -4.94 8.50 -24.57
N TYR A 199 -5.08 9.81 -24.74
CA TYR A 199 -4.18 10.62 -25.57
C TYR A 199 -2.99 11.17 -24.79
N ASN A 200 -2.91 10.97 -23.47
CA ASN A 200 -1.73 11.33 -22.70
C ASN A 200 -0.63 10.26 -22.88
N PRO A 201 0.55 10.59 -23.45
CA PRO A 201 1.59 9.61 -23.73
C PRO A 201 2.16 8.95 -22.47
N PHE A 202 2.20 9.65 -21.33
CA PHE A 202 2.67 9.08 -20.06
C PHE A 202 1.64 8.11 -19.45
N HIS A 203 0.35 8.37 -19.65
CA HIS A 203 -0.70 7.43 -19.26
C HIS A 203 -0.62 6.16 -20.10
N ALA A 204 -0.42 6.27 -21.42
CA ALA A 204 -0.20 5.13 -22.30
C ALA A 204 1.05 4.32 -21.90
N LEU A 205 2.18 4.98 -21.59
CA LEU A 205 3.38 4.30 -21.08
C LEU A 205 3.11 3.59 -19.75
N SER A 206 2.35 4.22 -18.84
CA SER A 206 1.99 3.58 -17.58
C SER A 206 1.16 2.31 -17.79
N ILE A 207 0.27 2.27 -18.78
CA ILE A 207 -0.48 1.06 -19.17
C ILE A 207 0.47 -0.01 -19.74
N VAL A 208 1.42 0.38 -20.60
CA VAL A 208 2.44 -0.55 -21.13
C VAL A 208 3.22 -1.20 -20.00
N PHE A 209 3.64 -0.44 -18.99
CA PHE A 209 4.35 -1.00 -17.85
C PHE A 209 3.46 -1.82 -16.92
N LEU A 210 2.18 -1.47 -16.76
CA LEU A 210 1.23 -2.26 -15.99
C LEU A 210 1.02 -3.64 -16.64
N TYR A 211 0.74 -3.67 -17.95
CA TYR A 211 0.58 -4.91 -18.70
C TYR A 211 1.89 -5.69 -18.81
N GLY A 212 3.00 -4.98 -19.03
CA GLY A 212 4.34 -5.56 -19.04
C GLY A 212 4.69 -6.22 -17.72
N SER A 213 4.28 -5.64 -16.58
CA SER A 213 4.51 -6.25 -15.25
C SER A 213 3.75 -7.56 -15.10
N ALA A 214 2.47 -7.61 -15.48
CA ALA A 214 1.69 -8.85 -15.46
C ALA A 214 2.28 -9.91 -16.40
N LEU A 215 2.67 -9.51 -17.62
CA LEU A 215 3.29 -10.39 -18.61
C LEU A 215 4.62 -10.97 -18.08
N LEU A 216 5.52 -10.11 -17.61
CA LEU A 216 6.85 -10.53 -17.15
C LEU A 216 6.76 -11.41 -15.90
N PHE A 217 5.87 -11.10 -14.96
CA PHE A 217 5.71 -11.94 -13.77
C PHE A 217 5.04 -13.27 -14.12
N ALA A 218 4.09 -13.31 -15.06
CA ALA A 218 3.55 -14.57 -15.55
C ALA A 218 4.62 -15.43 -16.24
N MET A 219 5.44 -14.83 -17.11
CA MET A 219 6.56 -15.52 -17.77
C MET A 219 7.58 -16.04 -16.75
N HIS A 220 8.03 -15.17 -15.83
CA HIS A 220 9.04 -15.51 -14.84
C HIS A 220 8.53 -16.56 -13.85
N GLY A 221 7.37 -16.34 -13.23
CA GLY A 221 6.79 -17.28 -12.27
C GLY A 221 6.51 -18.65 -12.87
N ALA A 222 5.97 -18.71 -14.10
CA ALA A 222 5.78 -19.98 -14.80
C ALA A 222 7.12 -20.66 -15.15
N THR A 223 8.14 -19.88 -15.54
CA THR A 223 9.48 -20.40 -15.84
C THR A 223 10.10 -21.02 -14.59
N VAL A 224 10.14 -20.29 -13.47
CA VAL A 224 10.69 -20.78 -12.19
C VAL A 224 9.99 -22.06 -11.75
N LEU A 225 8.65 -22.11 -11.82
CA LEU A 225 7.90 -23.33 -11.50
C LEU A 225 8.22 -24.49 -12.46
N ALA A 226 8.38 -24.23 -13.77
CA ALA A 226 8.69 -25.26 -14.76
C ALA A 226 10.05 -25.93 -14.52
N ILE A 227 11.03 -25.16 -14.00
CA ILE A 227 12.37 -25.63 -13.65
C ILE A 227 12.54 -25.92 -12.14
N SER A 228 11.49 -25.83 -11.32
CA SER A 228 11.55 -26.14 -9.88
C SER A 228 11.96 -27.59 -9.59
N ARG A 229 11.73 -28.50 -10.53
CA ARG A 229 12.25 -29.89 -10.46
C ARG A 229 13.79 -29.98 -10.41
N TYR A 230 14.47 -28.91 -10.82
CA TYR A 230 15.92 -28.75 -10.77
C TYR A 230 16.36 -27.77 -9.67
N GLY A 231 15.43 -27.34 -8.80
CA GLY A 231 15.71 -26.35 -7.75
C GLY A 231 15.88 -24.91 -8.26
N GLY A 232 15.26 -24.57 -9.40
CA GLY A 232 15.40 -23.25 -10.03
C GLY A 232 14.89 -22.06 -9.20
N GLU A 233 14.07 -22.30 -8.17
CA GLU A 233 13.61 -21.29 -7.20
C GLU A 233 14.72 -20.80 -6.25
N ARG A 234 15.86 -21.51 -6.21
CA ARG A 234 17.03 -21.16 -5.39
C ARG A 234 17.94 -20.17 -6.12
N GLU A 235 17.36 -19.03 -6.50
CA GLU A 235 17.94 -18.09 -7.47
C GLU A 235 19.27 -17.46 -7.05
N ILE A 236 19.58 -17.42 -5.76
CA ILE A 236 20.85 -16.88 -5.26
C ILE A 236 22.02 -17.83 -5.56
N GLU A 237 21.75 -19.14 -5.63
CA GLU A 237 22.76 -20.18 -5.85
C GLU A 237 22.90 -20.65 -7.30
N GLN A 238 21.98 -20.26 -8.20
CA GLN A 238 22.02 -20.58 -9.63
C GLN A 238 23.12 -19.78 -10.35
#